data_AF-A0A382E2M1-F1
#
_entry.id   AF-A0A382E2M1-F1
#
_cell.length_a   1.000
_cell.length_b   1.000
_cell.length_c   1.000
_cell.angle_alpha   90.00
_cell.angle_beta   90.00
_cell.angle_gamma   90.00
#
_symmetry.space_group_name_H-M   'P 1'
#
loop_
_entity.id
_entity.type
_entity.pdbx_description
1 polymer ?
#
loop_
_entity_poly.entity_id
_entity_poly.type
_entity_poly.pdbx_seq_one_letter_code
_entity_poly.pdbx_strand_id
1 'polypeptide(L)'
;MNNFNAWVEAINAVLWSSPVLYTLLFTGVVFTLWSGFSQYYALTHGFKAIRGDYDKVDDPGAITHFQALSAALSATVGLGNIGGVALAISLGGPGAVFWMWVVGFLGMGIKLTEV
;
A
#
# COMPACT_ATOMS: atom_id res chain seq x y z
N MET A 1 -5.15 -8.56 33.03
CA MET A 1 -4.64 -7.39 32.29
C MET A 1 -3.19 -7.58 31.85
N ASN A 2 -2.29 -8.00 32.75
CA ASN A 2 -0.85 -8.11 32.46
C ASN A 2 -0.51 -9.09 31.31
N ASN A 3 -1.17 -10.25 31.24
CA ASN A 3 -0.88 -11.24 30.19
C ASN A 3 -1.30 -10.76 28.79
N PHE A 4 -2.46 -10.11 28.66
CA PHE A 4 -2.92 -9.57 27.37
C PHE A 4 -1.99 -8.48 26.86
N ASN A 5 -1.59 -7.54 27.73
CA ASN A 5 -0.64 -6.50 27.36
C ASN A 5 0.73 -7.09 26.96
N ALA A 6 1.21 -8.12 27.67
CA ALA A 6 2.45 -8.82 27.31
C ALA A 6 2.38 -9.46 25.91
N TRP A 7 1.22 -10.03 25.54
CA TRP A 7 1.00 -10.56 24.19
C TRP A 7 1.02 -9.47 23.12
N VAL A 8 0.36 -8.34 23.38
CA VAL A 8 0.34 -7.19 22.46
C VAL A 8 1.74 -6.59 22.30
N GLU A 9 2.50 -6.47 23.37
CA GLU A 9 3.89 -5.99 23.34
C GLU A 9 4.80 -6.93 22.56
N ALA A 10 4.65 -8.25 22.72
CA ALA A 10 5.43 -9.22 21.95
C ALA A 10 5.17 -9.10 20.43
N ILE A 11 3.91 -8.91 20.02
CA ILE A 11 3.55 -8.69 18.62
C ILE A 11 4.14 -7.37 18.12
N ASN A 12 4.00 -6.29 18.89
CA ASN A 12 4.55 -4.99 18.52
C ASN A 12 6.08 -5.02 18.37
N ALA A 13 6.78 -5.75 19.25
CA ALA A 13 8.22 -5.90 19.18
C ALA A 13 8.69 -6.52 17.86
N VAL A 14 7.89 -7.42 17.28
CA VAL A 14 8.17 -8.04 15.97
C VAL A 14 7.75 -7.12 14.82
N LEU A 15 6.51 -6.64 14.81
CA LEU A 15 5.94 -5.86 13.71
C LEU A 15 6.70 -4.56 13.45
N TRP A 16 7.12 -3.87 14.53
CA TRP A 16 7.83 -2.60 14.44
C TRP A 16 9.36 -2.78 14.47
N SER A 17 9.85 -4.02 14.36
CA SER A 17 11.28 -4.28 14.33
C SER A 17 11.91 -3.76 13.03
N SER A 18 13.11 -3.19 13.12
CA SER A 18 13.85 -2.70 11.96
C SER A 18 14.05 -3.75 10.86
N PRO A 19 14.33 -5.05 11.15
CA PRO A 19 14.46 -6.07 10.12
C PRO A 19 13.19 -6.24 9.26
N VAL A 20 12.00 -6.19 9.87
CA VAL A 20 10.73 -6.31 9.13
C VAL A 20 10.55 -5.12 8.19
N LEU A 21 10.80 -3.90 8.67
CA LEU A 21 10.72 -2.69 7.85
C LEU A 21 11.69 -2.71 6.67
N TYR A 22 12.94 -3.11 6.89
CA TYR A 22 13.94 -3.21 5.82
C TYR A 22 13.61 -4.32 4.83
N THR A 23 13.08 -5.45 5.30
CA THR A 23 12.68 -6.55 4.41
C THR A 23 11.52 -6.14 3.52
N LEU A 24 10.53 -5.41 4.06
CA LEU A 24 9.41 -4.91 3.27
C LEU A 24 9.86 -3.90 2.21
N LEU A 25 10.73 -2.96 2.59
CA LEU A 25 11.32 -2.00 1.66
C LEU A 25 12.13 -2.71 0.55
N PHE A 26 12.98 -3.66 0.94
CA PHE A 26 13.79 -4.45 0.01
C PHE A 26 12.91 -5.23 -0.97
N THR A 27 11.84 -5.84 -0.47
CA THR A 27 10.87 -6.58 -1.30
C THR A 27 10.21 -5.67 -2.33
N GLY A 28 9.84 -4.44 -1.94
CA GLY A 28 9.33 -3.43 -2.87
C GLY A 28 10.32 -3.05 -3.96
N VAL A 29 11.60 -2.87 -3.60
CA VAL A 29 12.66 -2.61 -4.60
C VAL A 29 12.83 -3.79 -5.54
N VAL A 30 12.89 -5.02 -5.03
CA VAL A 30 13.04 -6.24 -5.83
C VAL A 30 11.88 -6.37 -6.83
N PHE A 31 10.63 -6.25 -6.39
CA PHE A 31 9.48 -6.34 -7.29
C PHE A 31 9.40 -5.18 -8.26
N THR A 32 9.80 -3.97 -7.87
CA THR A 32 9.88 -2.82 -8.78
C THR A 32 10.83 -3.09 -9.94
N LEU A 33 12.01 -3.63 -9.65
CA LEU A 33 13.01 -3.94 -10.67
C LEU A 33 12.62 -5.18 -11.50
N TRP A 34 12.15 -6.24 -10.84
CA TRP A 34 11.77 -7.50 -11.49
C TRP A 34 10.57 -7.33 -12.43
N SER A 35 9.59 -6.53 -12.05
CA SER A 35 8.40 -6.24 -12.87
C SER A 35 8.65 -5.21 -13.98
N GLY A 36 9.89 -4.70 -14.12
CA GLY A 36 10.23 -3.71 -15.15
C GLY A 36 9.54 -2.36 -14.93
N PHE A 37 9.52 -1.86 -13.70
CA PHE A 37 8.83 -0.62 -13.31
C PHE A 37 7.32 -0.66 -13.60
N SER A 38 6.65 -1.71 -13.12
CA SER A 38 5.22 -1.90 -13.29
C SER A 38 4.33 -0.75 -12.78
N GLN A 39 4.84 0.08 -11.86
CA GLN A 39 4.17 1.31 -11.40
C GLN A 39 3.80 2.22 -12.58
N TYR A 40 4.66 2.31 -13.60
CA TYR A 40 4.40 3.11 -14.79
C TYR A 40 3.17 2.62 -15.56
N TYR A 41 3.07 1.30 -15.76
CA TYR A 41 1.93 0.68 -16.42
C TYR A 41 0.64 0.82 -15.59
N ALA A 42 0.73 0.60 -14.28
CA ALA A 42 -0.42 0.76 -13.38
C ALA A 42 -0.99 2.19 -13.42
N LEU A 43 -0.13 3.21 -13.42
CA LEU A 43 -0.56 4.61 -13.42
C LEU A 43 -1.06 5.10 -14.80
N THR A 44 -0.57 4.54 -15.90
CA THR A 44 -0.96 4.95 -17.26
C THR A 44 -2.13 4.14 -17.82
N HIS A 45 -2.03 2.81 -17.79
CA HIS A 45 -3.06 1.91 -18.29
C HIS A 45 -4.18 1.69 -17.29
N GLY A 46 -3.86 1.55 -16.00
CA GLY A 46 -4.84 1.29 -14.95
C GLY A 46 -5.89 2.40 -14.82
N PHE A 47 -5.53 3.65 -15.11
CA PHE A 47 -6.49 4.76 -15.11
C PHE A 47 -7.56 4.63 -16.20
N LYS A 48 -7.21 4.11 -17.38
CA LYS A 48 -8.17 3.81 -18.46
C LYS A 48 -9.05 2.63 -18.08
N ALA A 49 -8.47 1.62 -17.42
CA ALA A 49 -9.21 0.46 -16.94
C ALA A 49 -10.29 0.83 -15.92
N ILE A 50 -9.99 1.67 -14.93
CA ILE A 50 -11.00 2.10 -13.94
C ILE A 50 -12.04 3.08 -14.50
N ARG A 51 -11.78 3.71 -15.66
CA ARG A 51 -12.76 4.53 -16.39
C ARG A 51 -13.76 3.69 -17.20
N GLY A 52 -13.49 2.38 -17.32
CA GLY A 52 -14.30 1.47 -18.12
C GLY A 52 -13.97 1.49 -19.61
N ASP A 53 -12.83 2.08 -20.02
CA ASP A 53 -12.40 2.11 -21.43
C ASP A 53 -12.19 0.70 -22.02
N TYR A 54 -12.02 -0.31 -21.15
CA TYR A 54 -11.83 -1.71 -21.52
C TYR A 54 -12.96 -2.63 -21.04
N ASP A 55 -13.99 -2.11 -20.36
CA ASP A 55 -15.10 -2.93 -19.85
C ASP A 55 -16.00 -3.38 -21.02
N LYS A 56 -16.18 -4.68 -21.20
CA LYS A 56 -17.15 -5.24 -22.15
C LYS A 56 -18.33 -5.87 -21.40
N VAL A 57 -19.49 -5.87 -22.05
CA VAL A 57 -20.74 -6.42 -21.49
C VAL A 57 -20.64 -7.91 -21.16
N ASP A 58 -19.80 -8.66 -21.89
CA ASP A 58 -19.60 -10.10 -21.73
C ASP A 58 -18.37 -10.45 -20.86
N ASP A 59 -17.68 -9.45 -20.29
CA ASP A 59 -16.49 -9.73 -19.47
C ASP A 59 -16.91 -10.42 -18.15
N PRO A 60 -16.22 -11.52 -17.75
CA PRO A 60 -16.52 -12.20 -16.51
C PRO A 60 -16.10 -11.32 -15.32
N GLY A 61 -17.07 -10.92 -14.49
CA GLY A 61 -16.81 -10.14 -13.28
C GLY A 61 -18.09 -9.81 -12.52
N ALA A 62 -18.04 -9.84 -11.18
CA ALA A 62 -19.19 -9.51 -10.34
C ALA A 62 -19.42 -8.00 -10.17
N ILE A 63 -18.35 -7.21 -10.33
CA ILE A 63 -18.32 -5.76 -10.14
C ILE A 63 -17.38 -5.12 -11.17
N THR A 64 -17.59 -3.83 -11.45
CA THR A 64 -16.73 -3.09 -12.39
C THR A 64 -15.34 -2.82 -11.81
N HIS A 65 -14.37 -2.50 -12.66
CA HIS A 65 -13.01 -2.16 -12.22
C HIS A 65 -12.99 -0.96 -11.25
N PHE A 66 -13.86 0.03 -11.47
CA PHE A 66 -14.02 1.16 -10.56
C PHE A 66 -14.56 0.75 -9.18
N GLN A 67 -15.55 -0.15 -9.15
CA GLN A 67 -16.13 -0.65 -7.91
C GLN A 67 -15.11 -1.47 -7.12
N ALA A 68 -14.30 -2.30 -7.79
CA ALA A 68 -13.21 -3.05 -7.16
C ALA A 68 -12.17 -2.11 -6.54
N LEU A 69 -11.73 -1.08 -7.27
CA LEU A 69 -10.82 -0.06 -6.74
C LEU A 69 -11.44 0.67 -5.54
N SER A 70 -12.71 1.07 -5.63
CA SER A 70 -13.41 1.78 -4.56
C SER A 70 -13.51 0.95 -3.28
N ALA A 71 -13.76 -0.36 -3.42
CA ALA A 71 -13.76 -1.29 -2.29
C ALA A 71 -12.37 -1.43 -1.66
N ALA A 72 -11.31 -1.54 -2.47
CA ALA A 72 -9.94 -1.61 -1.97
C ALA A 72 -9.48 -0.29 -1.29
N LEU A 73 -9.89 0.86 -1.84
CA LEU A 73 -9.58 2.18 -1.27
C LEU A 73 -10.33 2.43 0.04
N SER A 74 -11.57 1.98 0.17
CA SER A 74 -12.33 2.17 1.42
C SER A 74 -11.69 1.43 2.61
N ALA A 75 -11.04 0.30 2.34
CA ALA A 75 -10.33 -0.47 3.36
C ALA A 75 -8.99 0.17 3.77
N THR A 76 -8.38 0.99 2.90
CA THR A 76 -7.02 1.51 3.12
C THR A 76 -6.99 3.00 3.43
N VAL A 77 -8.00 3.78 3.05
CA VAL A 77 -8.12 5.21 3.35
C VAL A 77 -9.02 5.42 4.55
N GLY A 78 -8.46 5.97 5.63
CA GLY A 78 -9.23 6.26 6.83
C GLY A 78 -8.55 7.23 7.79
N LEU A 79 -9.16 7.39 8.97
CA LEU A 79 -8.65 8.24 10.07
C LEU A 79 -7.20 7.89 10.46
N GLY A 80 -6.82 6.62 10.35
CA GLY A 80 -5.47 6.15 10.60
C GLY A 80 -4.42 6.81 9.70
N ASN A 81 -4.73 7.07 8.43
CA ASN A 81 -3.80 7.76 7.53
C ASN A 81 -3.69 9.25 7.87
N ILE A 82 -4.79 9.89 8.23
CA ILE A 82 -4.79 11.31 8.59
C ILE A 82 -3.99 11.52 9.89
N GLY A 83 -4.31 10.75 10.93
CA GLY A 83 -3.62 10.82 12.22
C GLY A 83 -2.17 10.32 12.13
N GLY A 84 -1.92 9.23 11.41
CA GLY A 84 -0.60 8.65 11.22
C GLY A 84 0.35 9.59 10.49
N VAL A 85 -0.12 10.28 9.45
CA VAL A 85 0.68 11.30 8.75
C VAL A 85 0.97 12.49 9.67
N ALA A 86 -0.02 12.96 10.44
CA ALA A 86 0.20 14.04 11.40
C ALA A 86 1.24 13.67 12.47
N LEU A 87 1.19 12.44 13.01
CA LEU A 87 2.16 11.93 13.97
C LEU A 87 3.56 11.80 13.35
N ALA A 88 3.66 11.26 12.14
CA ALA A 88 4.94 11.09 11.46
C ALA A 88 5.63 12.43 11.17
N ILE A 89 4.86 13.45 10.76
CA ILE A 89 5.39 14.81 10.54
C ILE A 89 5.78 15.45 11.88
N SER A 90 4.96 15.27 12.91
CA SER A 90 5.24 15.86 14.23
C SER A 90 6.50 15.28 14.88
N LEU A 91 6.74 13.98 14.71
CA LEU A 91 7.89 13.28 15.31
C LEU A 91 9.13 13.29 14.41
N GLY A 92 8.96 13.10 13.10
CA GLY A 92 10.05 12.95 12.12
C GLY A 92 10.34 14.23 11.31
N GLY A 93 9.57 15.30 11.51
CA GLY A 93 9.68 16.53 10.74
C GLY A 93 9.05 16.43 9.34
N PRO A 94 9.09 17.53 8.57
CA PRO A 94 8.45 17.59 7.25
C PRO A 94 9.05 16.62 6.22
N GLY A 95 10.30 16.19 6.41
CA GLY A 95 10.96 15.20 5.55
C GLY A 95 10.30 13.82 5.56
N ALA A 96 9.46 13.51 6.55
CA ALA A 96 8.71 12.25 6.61
C ALA A 96 7.80 12.06 5.38
N VAL A 97 7.26 13.14 4.82
CA VAL A 97 6.36 13.09 3.66
C VAL A 97 7.09 12.55 2.43
N PHE A 98 8.33 12.98 2.20
CA PHE A 98 9.14 12.47 1.10
C PHE A 98 9.33 10.96 1.19
N TRP A 99 9.67 10.45 2.38
CA TRP A 99 9.85 9.02 2.60
C TRP A 99 8.55 8.23 2.48
N MET A 100 7.41 8.81 2.85
CA MET A 100 6.10 8.18 2.61
C MET A 100 5.83 7.99 1.12
N TRP A 101 6.16 8.96 0.28
CA TRP A 101 6.03 8.80 -1.17
C TRP A 101 6.96 7.73 -1.73
N VAL A 102 8.22 7.69 -1.27
CA VAL A 102 9.18 6.64 -1.68
C VAL A 102 8.67 5.25 -1.30
N VAL A 103 8.24 5.06 -0.05
CA VAL A 103 7.72 3.77 0.43
C VAL A 103 6.41 3.42 -0.29
N GLY A 104 5.52 4.38 -0.51
CA GLY A 104 4.29 4.17 -1.27
C GLY A 104 4.57 3.75 -2.73
N PHE A 105 5.56 4.37 -3.37
CA PHE A 105 5.97 4.02 -4.72
C PHE A 105 6.52 2.61 -4.83
N LEU A 106 7.38 2.20 -3.89
CA LEU A 106 7.90 0.83 -3.84
C LEU A 106 6.79 -0.18 -3.47
N GLY A 107 5.87 0.21 -2.59
CA GLY A 107 4.72 -0.60 -2.18
C GLY A 107 3.75 -0.90 -3.32
N MET A 108 3.62 -0.03 -4.33
CA MET A 108 2.82 -0.31 -5.51
C MET A 108 3.27 -1.58 -6.25
N GLY A 109 4.59 -1.82 -6.35
CA GLY A 109 5.12 -3.02 -7.01
C GLY A 109 4.79 -4.30 -6.24
N ILE A 110 4.79 -4.24 -4.91
CA ILE A 110 4.36 -5.36 -4.06
C ILE A 110 2.86 -5.62 -4.29
N LYS A 111 2.03 -4.58 -4.21
CA LYS A 111 0.58 -4.73 -4.28
C LYS A 111 0.10 -5.22 -5.64
N LEU A 112 0.77 -4.80 -6.72
CA LEU A 112 0.47 -5.28 -8.06
C LEU A 112 0.82 -6.76 -8.26
N THR A 113 1.83 -7.27 -7.56
CA THR A 113 2.21 -8.69 -7.66
C THR A 113 1.36 -9.59 -6.78
N GLU A 114 0.74 -9.04 -5.73
CA GLU A 114 -0.15 -9.76 -4.81
C GLU A 114 -1.52 -10.11 -5.45
N VAL A 115 -2.01 -9.23 -6.35
CA VAL A 115 -3.33 -9.30 -6.98
C VAL A 115 -3.22 -9.90 -8.38
#